data_AF-A0A9W9YTG9-F1
#
_entry.id   AF-A0A9W9YTG9-F1
#
_cell.length_a   1.000
_cell.length_b   1.000
_cell.length_c   1.000
_cell.angle_alpha   90.00
_cell.angle_beta   90.00
_cell.angle_gamma   90.00
#
_symmetry.space_group_name_H-M   'P 1'
#
loop_
_entity.id
_entity.type
_entity.pdbx_description
1 polymer ?
#
loop_
_entity_poly.entity_id
_entity_poly.type
_entity_poly.pdbx_seq_one_letter_code
_entity_poly.pdbx_strand_id
1 'polypeptide(L)'
;MWLCPLALCIVGSLLSDYKEDRLIRSLEKEPLDVLQDDEISVENAIKTSFDLLIQTEQEALAVMSVFPGSFDADAAEAVIAAGMDTGARPIERILRSLKNRSLLEQPSSCRYQIHQLIQAFAKKIGQTEASRQVLRQNEIVACSHFISRLADNVNMYWSKDKCKESVEAFNEDRHNFEYFLKVYVHAMEKRNVDGLLQTSSRRFLDEFPQKCMYLEMCLLPSFYILILEGVLKNFDTESQPIHIIELLCLLGHEKERWATKHSIKILWNRRSKFILGIILNLEQMVCHKSFFSIVTHAFFLEHHYLAT
;
A
#
# COMPACT_ATOMS: atom_id res chain seq x y z
N MET A 1 23.45 -5.64 11.53
CA MET A 1 24.30 -4.48 11.15
C MET A 1 25.55 -4.85 10.33
N TRP A 2 25.91 -6.14 10.13
CA TRP A 2 27.10 -6.54 9.35
C TRP A 2 26.98 -6.43 7.82
N LEU A 3 25.78 -6.18 7.28
CA LEU A 3 25.54 -6.13 5.83
C LEU A 3 26.03 -4.84 5.17
N CYS A 4 26.07 -3.73 5.91
CA CYS A 4 26.41 -2.41 5.35
C CYS A 4 27.92 -2.27 5.02
N PRO A 5 28.87 -2.66 5.89
CA PRO A 5 30.28 -2.60 5.56
C PRO A 5 30.67 -3.51 4.39
N LEU A 6 30.11 -4.73 4.34
CA LEU A 6 30.42 -5.68 3.28
C LEU A 6 29.92 -5.20 1.91
N ALA A 7 28.67 -4.71 1.86
CA ALA A 7 28.12 -4.16 0.61
C ALA A 7 28.96 -2.96 0.12
N LEU A 8 29.41 -2.08 1.03
CA LEU A 8 30.27 -0.94 0.68
C LEU A 8 31.64 -1.38 0.14
N CYS A 9 32.25 -2.44 0.69
CA CYS A 9 33.51 -2.97 0.14
C CYS A 9 33.35 -3.46 -1.29
N ILE A 10 32.30 -4.24 -1.58
CA ILE A 10 32.03 -4.77 -2.94
C ILE A 10 31.70 -3.64 -3.91
N VAL A 11 30.85 -2.68 -3.52
CA VAL A 11 30.55 -1.53 -4.38
C VAL A 11 31.81 -0.68 -4.62
N GLY A 12 32.65 -0.51 -3.60
CA GLY A 12 33.90 0.23 -3.70
C GLY A 12 34.89 -0.35 -4.70
N SER A 13 35.00 -1.69 -4.80
CA SER A 13 35.84 -2.33 -5.83
C SER A 13 35.25 -2.12 -7.23
N LEU A 14 33.93 -2.29 -7.39
CA LEU A 14 33.23 -2.14 -8.68
C LEU A 14 33.28 -0.72 -9.27
N LEU A 15 33.43 0.31 -8.44
CA LEU A 15 33.57 1.70 -8.92
C LEU A 15 34.83 1.94 -9.76
N SER A 16 35.83 1.05 -9.66
CA SER A 16 37.02 1.10 -10.52
C SER A 16 36.72 0.63 -11.95
N ASP A 17 35.73 -0.26 -12.11
CA ASP A 17 35.45 -0.96 -13.38
C ASP A 17 34.17 -0.46 -14.07
N TYR A 18 33.24 0.14 -13.32
CA TYR A 18 31.94 0.58 -13.82
C TYR A 18 31.68 2.06 -13.55
N LYS A 19 30.99 2.72 -14.49
CA LYS A 19 30.45 4.06 -14.27
C LYS A 19 29.36 4.01 -13.20
N GLU A 20 29.36 5.00 -12.32
CA GLU A 20 28.41 5.16 -11.21
C GLU A 20 26.94 4.99 -11.63
N ASP A 21 26.46 5.72 -12.65
CA ASP A 21 25.07 5.63 -13.14
C ASP A 21 24.66 4.23 -13.61
N ARG A 22 25.64 3.43 -14.05
CA ARG A 22 25.40 2.07 -14.52
C ARG A 22 25.33 1.11 -13.33
N LEU A 23 26.18 1.33 -12.33
CA LEU A 23 26.21 0.55 -11.09
C LEU A 23 24.94 0.79 -10.27
N ILE A 24 24.51 2.05 -10.12
CA ILE A 24 23.24 2.41 -9.44
C ILE A 24 22.07 1.66 -10.07
N ARG A 25 21.90 1.77 -11.40
CA ARG A 25 20.81 1.08 -12.12
C ARG A 25 20.85 -0.43 -11.97
N SER A 26 22.04 -1.01 -11.86
CA SER A 26 22.20 -2.46 -11.68
C SER A 26 21.84 -2.88 -10.25
N LEU A 27 22.26 -2.11 -9.25
CA LEU A 27 21.89 -2.32 -7.83
C LEU A 27 20.40 -2.17 -7.58
N GLU A 28 19.74 -1.24 -8.25
CA GLU A 28 18.27 -1.07 -8.15
C GLU A 28 17.51 -2.27 -8.72
N LYS A 29 18.08 -2.96 -9.72
CA LYS A 29 17.43 -4.06 -10.43
C LYS A 29 17.71 -5.42 -9.80
N GLU A 30 18.98 -5.73 -9.57
CA GLU A 30 19.47 -7.07 -9.16
C GLU A 30 20.55 -6.92 -8.07
N PRO A 31 20.21 -6.40 -6.87
CA PRO A 31 21.19 -6.03 -5.85
C PRO A 31 22.03 -7.22 -5.36
N LEU A 32 21.43 -8.41 -5.24
CA LEU A 32 22.16 -9.59 -4.77
C LEU A 32 23.11 -10.19 -5.80
N ASP A 33 22.85 -9.97 -7.09
CA ASP A 33 23.72 -10.47 -8.16
C ASP A 33 24.88 -9.48 -8.39
N VAL A 34 24.65 -8.18 -8.17
CA VAL A 34 25.69 -7.14 -8.22
C VAL A 34 26.59 -7.18 -6.97
N LEU A 35 26.06 -7.50 -5.80
CA LEU A 35 26.81 -7.56 -4.54
C LEU A 35 27.50 -8.92 -4.34
N GLN A 36 28.17 -9.38 -5.40
CA GLN A 36 29.02 -10.56 -5.41
C GLN A 36 30.40 -10.19 -5.93
N ASP A 37 31.41 -10.60 -5.19
CA ASP A 37 32.81 -10.62 -5.57
C ASP A 37 33.28 -12.09 -5.65
N ASP A 38 34.42 -12.35 -6.28
CA ASP A 38 34.95 -13.71 -6.50
C ASP A 38 35.13 -14.49 -5.17
N GLU A 39 35.38 -13.77 -4.07
CA GLU A 39 35.60 -14.35 -2.74
C GLU A 39 34.48 -14.06 -1.72
N ILE A 40 33.70 -12.98 -1.89
CA ILE A 40 32.77 -12.50 -0.87
C ILE A 40 31.43 -12.11 -1.48
N SER A 41 30.33 -12.58 -0.88
CA SER A 41 28.97 -12.30 -1.36
C SER A 41 28.06 -11.97 -0.19
N VAL A 42 27.29 -10.88 -0.35
CA VAL A 42 26.27 -10.51 0.63
C VAL A 42 25.17 -11.58 0.70
N GLU A 43 24.82 -12.18 -0.44
CA GLU A 43 23.87 -13.29 -0.50
C GLU A 43 24.36 -14.49 0.32
N ASN A 44 25.63 -14.88 0.21
CA ASN A 44 26.20 -15.98 0.98
C ASN A 44 26.23 -15.71 2.49
N ALA A 45 26.49 -14.46 2.88
CA ALA A 45 26.45 -14.04 4.28
C ALA A 45 25.02 -14.16 4.86
N ILE A 46 24.01 -13.73 4.10
CA ILE A 46 22.60 -13.89 4.49
C ILE A 46 22.22 -15.37 4.53
N LYS A 47 22.61 -16.14 3.50
CA LYS A 47 22.31 -17.57 3.40
C LYS A 47 22.85 -18.36 4.59
N THR A 48 24.06 -18.06 5.06
CA THR A 48 24.65 -18.69 6.24
C THR A 48 23.77 -18.53 7.49
N SER A 49 23.21 -17.32 7.70
CA SER A 49 22.29 -17.08 8.82
C SER A 49 20.92 -17.74 8.62
N PHE A 50 20.46 -17.80 7.38
CA PHE A 50 19.20 -18.40 6.98
C PHE A 50 19.18 -19.93 7.10
N ASP A 51 20.25 -20.60 6.69
CA ASP A 51 20.36 -22.08 6.73
C ASP A 51 20.32 -22.61 8.17
N LEU A 52 20.64 -21.78 9.16
CA LEU A 52 20.57 -22.12 10.57
C LEU A 52 19.15 -21.99 11.16
N LEU A 53 18.19 -21.44 10.41
CA LEU A 53 16.79 -21.36 10.80
C LEU A 53 16.09 -22.72 10.66
N ILE A 54 15.09 -22.97 11.49
CA ILE A 54 14.18 -24.10 11.24
C ILE A 54 13.20 -23.75 10.11
N GLN A 55 12.58 -24.78 9.52
CA GLN A 55 11.65 -24.62 8.40
C GLN A 55 10.57 -23.56 8.63
N THR A 56 9.96 -23.54 9.82
CA THR A 56 8.90 -22.56 10.12
C THR A 56 9.41 -21.13 10.23
N GLU A 57 10.65 -20.92 10.66
CA GLU A 57 11.26 -19.58 10.70
C GLU A 57 11.66 -19.12 9.29
N GLN A 58 12.11 -20.04 8.44
CA GLN A 58 12.42 -19.77 7.03
C GLN A 58 11.17 -19.35 6.26
N GLU A 59 10.07 -20.09 6.43
CA GLU A 59 8.78 -19.78 5.83
C GLU A 59 8.24 -18.44 6.35
N ALA A 60 8.30 -18.20 7.67
CA ALA A 60 7.87 -16.92 8.24
C ALA A 60 8.65 -15.74 7.67
N LEU A 61 9.97 -15.85 7.51
CA LEU A 61 10.79 -14.80 6.90
C LEU A 61 10.40 -14.56 5.43
N ALA A 62 10.13 -15.63 4.67
CA ALA A 62 9.67 -15.53 3.29
C ALA A 62 8.31 -14.82 3.20
N VAL A 63 7.36 -15.19 4.04
CA VAL A 63 6.02 -14.59 4.08
C VAL A 63 6.07 -13.13 4.49
N MET A 64 6.83 -12.77 5.53
CA MET A 64 6.95 -11.38 5.98
C MET A 64 7.72 -10.49 5.00
N SER A 65 8.42 -11.05 4.00
CA SER A 65 9.12 -10.27 2.96
C SER A 65 8.19 -9.43 2.07
N VAL A 66 6.86 -9.62 2.21
CA VAL A 66 5.84 -8.77 1.56
C VAL A 66 5.76 -7.36 2.16
N PHE A 67 6.26 -7.15 3.39
CA PHE A 67 6.21 -5.84 4.02
C PHE A 67 7.28 -4.90 3.45
N PRO A 68 6.89 -3.76 2.86
CA PRO A 68 7.85 -2.76 2.36
C PRO A 68 8.47 -1.93 3.49
N GLY A 69 7.82 -1.86 4.66
CA GLY A 69 8.24 -1.05 5.81
C GLY A 69 8.37 -1.86 7.10
N SER A 70 8.46 -1.14 8.22
CA SER A 70 8.40 -1.75 9.55
C SER A 70 7.00 -2.31 9.82
N PHE A 71 6.87 -3.31 10.70
CA PHE A 71 5.60 -3.93 11.06
C PHE A 71 5.61 -4.35 12.54
N ASP A 72 4.44 -4.59 13.12
CA ASP A 72 4.29 -5.11 14.48
C ASP A 72 3.94 -6.61 14.48
N ALA A 73 3.79 -7.18 15.67
CA ALA A 73 3.47 -8.59 15.84
C ALA A 73 2.11 -8.96 15.20
N ASP A 74 1.10 -8.09 15.29
CA ASP A 74 -0.23 -8.33 14.75
C ASP A 74 -0.21 -8.42 13.22
N ALA A 75 0.53 -7.53 12.56
CA ALA A 75 0.73 -7.60 11.11
C ALA A 75 1.47 -8.88 10.71
N ALA A 76 2.53 -9.25 11.45
CA ALA A 76 3.28 -10.48 11.20
C ALA A 76 2.41 -11.73 11.38
N GLU A 77 1.62 -11.78 12.44
CA GLU A 77 0.70 -12.87 12.72
C GLU A 77 -0.35 -13.02 11.62
N ALA A 78 -0.93 -11.91 11.16
CA ALA A 78 -1.93 -11.92 10.09
C ALA A 78 -1.42 -12.59 8.81
N VAL A 79 -0.17 -12.30 8.39
CA VAL A 79 0.40 -12.89 7.17
C VAL A 79 0.87 -14.33 7.39
N ILE A 80 1.45 -14.64 8.54
CA ILE A 80 1.96 -15.97 8.84
C ILE A 80 0.80 -16.98 8.98
N ALA A 81 -0.28 -16.61 9.67
CA ALA A 81 -1.44 -17.47 9.85
C ALA A 81 -2.16 -17.82 8.53
N ALA A 82 -2.03 -16.96 7.51
CA ALA A 82 -2.59 -17.25 6.19
C ALA A 82 -1.70 -18.18 5.35
N GLY A 83 -0.39 -18.18 5.60
CA GLY A 83 0.58 -18.96 4.83
C GLY A 83 1.01 -20.29 5.48
N MET A 84 0.72 -20.49 6.77
CA MET A 84 1.30 -21.57 7.56
C MET A 84 0.33 -22.10 8.61
N ASP A 85 0.34 -23.42 8.83
CA ASP A 85 -0.15 -24.00 10.07
C ASP A 85 0.93 -23.79 11.14
N THR A 86 0.83 -22.69 11.88
CA THR A 86 1.90 -22.27 12.81
C THR A 86 2.13 -23.22 13.97
N GLY A 87 1.24 -24.20 14.19
CA GLY A 87 1.14 -24.89 15.47
C GLY A 87 1.03 -23.88 16.62
N ALA A 88 1.03 -24.36 17.86
CA ALA A 88 0.93 -23.51 19.04
C ALA A 88 2.18 -22.65 19.34
N ARG A 89 3.05 -22.34 18.35
CA ARG A 89 4.25 -21.52 18.59
C ARG A 89 3.88 -20.03 18.58
N PRO A 90 4.12 -19.30 19.68
CA PRO A 90 3.87 -17.86 19.73
C PRO A 90 4.70 -17.10 18.69
N ILE A 91 4.07 -16.16 17.99
CA ILE A 91 4.70 -15.31 16.97
C ILE A 91 5.94 -14.59 17.50
N GLU A 92 5.94 -14.21 18.78
CA GLU A 92 7.04 -13.52 19.45
C GLU A 92 8.30 -14.39 19.53
N ARG A 93 8.17 -15.72 19.55
CA ARG A 93 9.34 -16.62 19.51
C ARG A 93 9.99 -16.60 18.14
N ILE A 94 9.19 -16.58 17.07
CA ILE A 94 9.68 -16.50 15.69
C ILE A 94 10.38 -15.16 15.48
N LEU A 95 9.72 -14.05 15.82
CA LEU A 95 10.28 -12.70 15.69
C LEU A 95 11.56 -12.54 16.51
N ARG A 96 11.60 -13.06 17.75
CA ARG A 96 12.79 -13.05 18.59
C ARG A 96 13.94 -13.86 17.99
N SER A 97 13.66 -15.03 17.44
CA SER A 97 14.68 -15.89 16.81
C SER A 97 15.31 -15.21 15.60
N LEU A 98 14.48 -14.68 14.70
CA LEU A 98 14.93 -13.95 13.51
C LEU A 98 15.74 -12.69 13.88
N LYS A 99 15.30 -11.94 14.90
CA LYS A 99 16.04 -10.79 15.43
C LYS A 99 17.41 -11.19 16.00
N ASN A 100 17.46 -12.25 16.81
CA ASN A 100 18.72 -12.72 17.42
C ASN A 100 19.75 -13.16 16.36
N ARG A 101 19.29 -13.54 15.16
CA ARG A 101 20.12 -13.91 14.01
C ARG A 101 20.39 -12.74 13.06
N SER A 102 20.03 -11.52 13.45
CA SER A 102 20.15 -10.31 12.62
C SER A 102 19.41 -10.38 11.27
N LEU A 103 18.37 -11.22 11.19
CA LEU A 103 17.49 -11.31 10.01
C LEU A 103 16.30 -10.34 10.09
N LEU A 104 16.02 -9.83 11.29
CA LEU A 104 15.14 -8.70 11.55
C LEU A 104 15.87 -7.60 12.32
N GLU A 105 15.57 -6.36 11.96
CA GLU A 105 15.92 -5.17 12.71
C GLU A 105 14.74 -4.76 13.60
N GLN A 106 15.03 -4.06 14.70
CA GLN A 106 14.02 -3.52 15.61
C GLN A 106 14.22 -2.00 15.74
N PRO A 107 13.67 -1.20 14.82
CA PRO A 107 13.87 0.25 14.80
C PRO A 107 13.27 0.96 16.03
N SER A 108 12.21 0.40 16.62
CA SER A 108 11.61 0.89 17.85
C SER A 108 10.97 -0.25 18.64
N SER A 109 10.53 0.03 19.87
CA SER A 109 9.87 -0.97 20.70
C SER A 109 8.68 -1.60 19.96
N CYS A 110 8.61 -2.94 19.96
CA CYS A 110 7.56 -3.72 19.29
C CYS A 110 7.44 -3.53 17.77
N ARG A 111 8.40 -2.87 17.11
CA ARG A 111 8.43 -2.72 15.64
C ARG A 111 9.59 -3.49 15.04
N TYR A 112 9.33 -4.24 13.98
CA TYR A 112 10.30 -5.06 13.28
C TYR A 112 10.44 -4.58 11.85
N GLN A 113 11.60 -4.78 11.25
CA GLN A 113 11.84 -4.45 9.85
C GLN A 113 12.78 -5.48 9.22
N ILE A 114 12.47 -5.92 8.00
CA ILE A 114 13.38 -6.74 7.22
C ILE A 114 14.21 -5.80 6.34
N HIS A 115 15.54 -5.90 6.42
CA HIS A 115 16.43 -5.13 5.56
C HIS A 115 16.21 -5.48 4.08
N GLN A 116 16.29 -4.50 3.16
CA GLN A 116 15.96 -4.68 1.74
C GLN A 116 16.75 -5.83 1.07
N LEU A 117 18.02 -6.00 1.40
CA LEU A 117 18.84 -7.12 0.90
C LEU A 117 18.35 -8.49 1.39
N ILE A 118 17.86 -8.57 2.64
CA ILE A 118 17.29 -9.79 3.20
C ILE A 118 15.91 -10.06 2.56
N GLN A 119 15.12 -9.01 2.30
CA GLN A 119 13.87 -9.15 1.54
C GLN A 119 14.13 -9.67 0.12
N ALA A 120 15.12 -9.12 -0.58
CA ALA A 120 15.52 -9.58 -1.91
C ALA A 120 15.94 -11.05 -1.88
N PHE A 121 16.69 -11.45 -0.85
CA PHE A 121 17.11 -12.84 -0.66
C PHE A 121 15.92 -13.75 -0.42
N ALA A 122 15.04 -13.39 0.52
CA ALA A 122 13.83 -14.14 0.84
C ALA A 122 12.89 -14.31 -0.38
N LYS A 123 12.79 -13.26 -1.20
CA LYS A 123 12.04 -13.30 -2.47
C LYS A 123 12.72 -14.18 -3.51
N LYS A 124 14.06 -14.19 -3.59
CA LYS A 124 14.86 -15.02 -4.52
C LYS A 124 14.73 -16.51 -4.22
N ILE A 125 14.83 -16.92 -2.96
CA ILE A 125 14.64 -18.32 -2.56
C ILE A 125 13.19 -18.79 -2.71
N GLY A 126 12.22 -17.87 -2.62
CA GLY A 126 10.78 -18.13 -2.79
C GLY A 126 10.29 -18.16 -4.25
N GLN A 127 11.17 -18.34 -5.25
CA GLN A 127 10.81 -18.24 -6.67
C GLN A 127 10.24 -19.52 -7.31
N THR A 128 9.95 -20.59 -6.56
CA THR A 128 9.18 -21.71 -7.14
C THR A 128 7.75 -21.26 -7.47
N GLU A 129 7.11 -21.85 -8.49
CA GLU A 129 5.76 -21.40 -8.89
C GLU A 129 4.73 -21.52 -7.77
N ALA A 130 4.82 -22.59 -6.96
CA ALA A 130 4.02 -22.77 -5.76
C ALA A 130 4.29 -21.65 -4.73
N SER A 131 5.56 -21.31 -4.49
CA SER A 131 5.95 -20.23 -3.60
C SER A 131 5.49 -18.85 -4.09
N ARG A 132 5.47 -18.59 -5.40
CA ARG A 132 4.96 -17.32 -5.97
C ARG A 132 3.47 -17.14 -5.71
N GLN A 133 2.68 -18.20 -5.83
CA GLN A 133 1.24 -18.12 -5.54
C GLN A 133 1.00 -17.83 -4.06
N VAL A 134 1.74 -18.50 -3.16
CA VAL A 134 1.67 -18.25 -1.72
C VAL A 134 2.07 -16.81 -1.38
N LEU A 135 3.17 -16.29 -1.96
CA LEU A 135 3.59 -14.90 -1.76
C LEU A 135 2.55 -13.89 -2.25
N ARG A 136 1.92 -14.13 -3.40
CA ARG A 136 0.81 -13.28 -3.88
C ARG A 136 -0.38 -13.30 -2.91
N GLN A 137 -0.73 -14.47 -2.38
CA GLN A 137 -1.81 -14.57 -1.39
C GLN A 137 -1.47 -13.80 -0.11
N ASN A 138 -0.25 -13.93 0.39
CA ASN A 138 0.21 -13.22 1.57
C ASN A 138 0.26 -11.71 1.37
N GLU A 139 0.57 -11.25 0.16
CA GLU A 139 0.48 -9.83 -0.20
C GLU A 139 -0.97 -9.32 -0.14
N ILE A 140 -1.96 -10.12 -0.59
CA ILE A 140 -3.38 -9.77 -0.46
C ILE A 140 -3.82 -9.76 1.00
N VAL A 141 -3.33 -10.69 1.83
CA VAL A 141 -3.61 -10.74 3.27
C VAL A 141 -3.04 -9.52 3.98
N ALA A 142 -1.78 -9.18 3.70
CA ALA A 142 -1.13 -7.97 4.21
C ALA A 142 -1.88 -6.71 3.76
N CYS A 143 -2.28 -6.66 2.48
CA CYS A 143 -3.09 -5.59 1.95
C CYS A 143 -4.42 -5.45 2.71
N SER A 144 -5.13 -6.56 2.94
CA SER A 144 -6.39 -6.54 3.68
C SER A 144 -6.20 -6.05 5.12
N HIS A 145 -5.15 -6.52 5.80
CA HIS A 145 -4.78 -6.06 7.14
C HIS A 145 -4.56 -4.55 7.17
N PHE A 146 -3.71 -4.01 6.29
CA PHE A 146 -3.39 -2.58 6.29
C PHE A 146 -4.54 -1.70 5.81
N ILE A 147 -5.39 -2.14 4.88
CA ILE A 147 -6.60 -1.38 4.49
C ILE A 147 -7.60 -1.33 5.64
N SER A 148 -7.76 -2.44 6.38
CA SER A 148 -8.59 -2.46 7.59
C SER A 148 -8.01 -1.56 8.68
N ARG A 149 -6.70 -1.65 8.93
CA ARG A 149 -5.99 -0.83 9.92
C ARG A 149 -6.04 0.65 9.57
N LEU A 150 -5.97 1.01 8.29
CA LEU A 150 -6.16 2.37 7.80
C LEU A 150 -7.56 2.87 8.13
N ALA A 151 -8.59 2.04 7.91
CA ALA A 151 -9.96 2.40 8.26
C ALA A 151 -10.08 2.67 9.78
N ASP A 152 -9.51 1.82 10.63
CA ASP A 152 -9.49 2.03 12.08
C ASP A 152 -8.73 3.29 12.48
N ASN A 153 -7.60 3.55 11.84
CA ASN A 153 -6.81 4.74 12.10
C ASN A 153 -7.57 6.04 11.74
N VAL A 154 -8.37 6.03 10.66
CA VAL A 154 -9.26 7.15 10.31
C VAL A 154 -10.34 7.34 11.36
N ASN A 155 -10.96 6.26 11.83
CA ASN A 155 -11.98 6.34 12.89
C ASN A 155 -11.39 6.92 14.17
N MET A 156 -10.13 6.56 14.49
CA MET A 156 -9.38 7.15 15.60
C MET A 156 -9.15 8.66 15.42
N TYR A 157 -8.86 9.13 14.20
CA TYR A 157 -8.66 10.55 13.92
C TYR A 157 -9.87 11.41 14.32
N TRP A 158 -11.07 10.95 13.96
CA TRP A 158 -12.32 11.64 14.23
C TRP A 158 -12.86 11.40 15.65
N SER A 159 -12.24 10.48 16.41
CA SER A 159 -12.59 10.25 17.80
C SER A 159 -12.02 11.35 18.71
N LYS A 160 -12.68 11.54 19.86
CA LYS A 160 -12.37 12.63 20.78
C LYS A 160 -10.91 12.57 21.25
N ASP A 161 -10.17 13.68 21.07
CA ASP A 161 -8.80 13.89 21.54
C ASP A 161 -7.74 12.93 20.97
N LYS A 162 -8.01 12.28 19.83
CA LYS A 162 -7.16 11.23 19.25
C LYS A 162 -6.58 11.56 17.87
N CYS A 163 -6.79 12.77 17.34
CA CYS A 163 -6.31 13.16 16.01
C CYS A 163 -4.78 13.04 15.88
N LYS A 164 -4.03 13.48 16.89
CA LYS A 164 -2.57 13.42 16.90
C LYS A 164 -2.05 11.97 16.91
N GLU A 165 -2.63 11.13 17.77
CA GLU A 165 -2.29 9.71 17.87
C GLU A 165 -2.55 8.98 16.55
N SER A 166 -3.63 9.34 15.84
CA SER A 166 -3.91 8.78 14.52
C SER A 166 -2.86 9.17 13.47
N VAL A 167 -2.40 10.42 13.48
CA VAL A 167 -1.34 10.87 12.56
C VAL A 167 0.00 10.22 12.90
N GLU A 168 0.32 10.03 14.18
CA GLU A 168 1.53 9.32 14.62
C GLU A 168 1.47 7.85 14.19
N ALA A 169 0.36 7.16 14.45
CA ALA A 169 0.13 5.79 14.00
C ALA A 169 0.18 5.67 12.46
N PHE A 170 -0.33 6.67 11.73
CA PHE A 170 -0.19 6.70 10.28
C PHE A 170 1.27 6.71 9.86
N ASN A 171 2.09 7.56 10.50
CA ASN A 171 3.49 7.72 10.15
C ASN A 171 4.34 6.49 10.49
N GLU A 172 4.00 5.75 11.55
CA GLU A 172 4.66 4.47 11.89
C GLU A 172 4.48 3.42 10.80
N ASP A 173 3.30 3.38 10.18
CA ASP A 173 2.92 2.43 9.14
C ASP A 173 2.94 3.02 7.71
N ARG A 174 3.45 4.26 7.53
CA ARG A 174 3.35 5.03 6.27
C ARG A 174 3.77 4.22 5.03
N HIS A 175 4.94 3.58 5.09
CA HIS A 175 5.45 2.79 3.96
C HIS A 175 4.52 1.63 3.60
N ASN A 176 3.91 0.99 4.60
CA ASN A 176 2.93 -0.07 4.36
C ASN A 176 1.63 0.51 3.80
N PHE A 177 1.12 1.61 4.36
CA PHE A 177 -0.09 2.25 3.83
C PHE A 177 0.07 2.67 2.37
N GLU A 178 1.15 3.37 2.02
CA GLU A 178 1.39 3.83 0.66
C GLU A 178 1.56 2.65 -0.33
N TYR A 179 2.23 1.58 0.08
CA TYR A 179 2.36 0.38 -0.75
C TYR A 179 1.04 -0.36 -0.92
N PHE A 180 0.36 -0.68 0.19
CA PHE A 180 -0.84 -1.50 0.15
C PHE A 180 -2.05 -0.74 -0.41
N LEU A 181 -2.08 0.60 -0.38
CA LEU A 181 -3.05 1.37 -1.15
C LEU A 181 -2.87 1.18 -2.67
N LYS A 182 -1.63 1.11 -3.18
CA LYS A 182 -1.38 0.78 -4.59
C LYS A 182 -1.81 -0.65 -4.91
N VAL A 183 -1.45 -1.61 -4.05
CA VAL A 183 -1.87 -3.02 -4.20
C VAL A 183 -3.39 -3.13 -4.22
N TYR A 184 -4.07 -2.43 -3.30
CA TYR A 184 -5.51 -2.36 -3.19
C TYR A 184 -6.18 -1.89 -4.48
N VAL A 185 -5.76 -0.72 -5.00
CA VAL A 185 -6.27 -0.16 -6.25
C VAL A 185 -6.09 -1.13 -7.42
N HIS A 186 -4.91 -1.75 -7.52
CA HIS A 186 -4.61 -2.71 -8.60
C HIS A 186 -5.42 -4.01 -8.48
N ALA A 187 -5.65 -4.48 -7.26
CA ALA A 187 -6.47 -5.67 -7.00
C ALA A 187 -7.94 -5.41 -7.36
N MET A 188 -8.46 -4.21 -7.10
CA MET A 188 -9.79 -3.79 -7.56
C MET A 188 -9.88 -3.79 -9.09
N GLU A 189 -8.87 -3.25 -9.79
CA GLU A 189 -8.87 -3.15 -11.27
C GLU A 189 -8.99 -4.51 -11.95
N LYS A 190 -8.36 -5.54 -11.36
CA LYS A 190 -8.39 -6.90 -11.89
C LYS A 190 -9.68 -7.67 -11.57
N ARG A 191 -10.62 -7.08 -10.83
CA ARG A 191 -11.80 -7.75 -10.22
C ARG A 191 -11.44 -9.06 -9.49
N ASN A 192 -10.18 -9.18 -9.05
CA ASN A 192 -9.68 -10.35 -8.35
C ASN A 192 -9.72 -10.08 -6.85
N VAL A 193 -10.92 -9.72 -6.36
CA VAL A 193 -11.11 -9.35 -4.96
C VAL A 193 -11.44 -10.63 -4.19
N ASP A 194 -10.41 -11.20 -3.57
CA ASP A 194 -10.54 -12.22 -2.53
C ASP A 194 -11.60 -11.77 -1.49
N GLY A 195 -12.38 -12.70 -0.93
CA GLY A 195 -13.35 -12.42 0.12
C GLY A 195 -12.76 -11.67 1.32
N LEU A 196 -11.47 -11.91 1.62
CA LEU A 196 -10.72 -11.16 2.63
C LEU A 196 -10.62 -9.67 2.28
N LEU A 197 -10.27 -9.36 1.02
CA LEU A 197 -10.13 -7.99 0.56
C LEU A 197 -11.49 -7.30 0.40
N GLN A 198 -12.57 -8.04 0.14
CA GLN A 198 -13.92 -7.46 0.13
C GLN A 198 -14.33 -6.90 1.50
N THR A 199 -13.98 -7.58 2.59
CA THR A 199 -14.35 -7.14 3.93
C THR A 199 -13.63 -5.85 4.31
N SER A 200 -12.32 -5.78 4.09
CA SER A 200 -11.54 -4.56 4.31
C SER A 200 -11.95 -3.44 3.34
N SER A 201 -12.30 -3.77 2.08
CA SER A 201 -12.88 -2.80 1.13
C SER A 201 -14.15 -2.16 1.67
N ARG A 202 -15.10 -2.95 2.21
CA ARG A 202 -16.34 -2.39 2.76
C ARG A 202 -16.06 -1.44 3.92
N ARG A 203 -15.13 -1.77 4.82
CA ARG A 203 -14.72 -0.88 5.92
C ARG A 203 -14.04 0.40 5.44
N PHE A 204 -13.30 0.32 4.35
CA PHE A 204 -12.63 1.48 3.76
C PHE A 204 -13.60 2.38 2.97
N LEU A 205 -14.60 1.80 2.32
CA LEU A 205 -15.63 2.52 1.57
C LEU A 205 -16.79 3.00 2.46
N ASP A 206 -16.86 2.56 3.70
CA ASP A 206 -17.77 3.13 4.68
C ASP A 206 -17.29 4.53 5.10
N GLU A 207 -18.23 5.47 5.20
CA GLU A 207 -17.95 6.90 5.44
C GLU A 207 -16.86 7.46 4.51
N PHE A 208 -16.88 7.03 3.25
CA PHE A 208 -15.80 7.25 2.27
C PHE A 208 -15.28 8.69 2.15
N PRO A 209 -16.13 9.74 2.14
CA PRO A 209 -15.63 11.13 2.13
C PRO A 209 -14.69 11.45 3.29
N GLN A 210 -14.97 10.93 4.50
CA GLN A 210 -14.12 11.14 5.68
C GLN A 210 -12.77 10.42 5.52
N LYS A 211 -12.76 9.23 4.93
CA LYS A 211 -11.54 8.46 4.62
C LYS A 211 -10.68 9.21 3.61
N CYS A 212 -11.29 9.77 2.57
CA CYS A 212 -10.61 10.60 1.59
C CYS A 212 -10.00 11.87 2.21
N MET A 213 -10.75 12.60 3.04
CA MET A 213 -10.23 13.80 3.72
C MET A 213 -9.04 13.47 4.62
N TYR A 214 -9.10 12.35 5.34
CA TYR A 214 -7.98 11.88 6.14
C TYR A 214 -6.74 11.57 5.27
N LEU A 215 -6.95 10.86 4.16
CA LEU A 215 -5.87 10.54 3.22
C LEU A 215 -5.26 11.78 2.56
N GLU A 216 -6.06 12.81 2.23
CA GLU A 216 -5.58 14.09 1.72
C GLU A 216 -4.56 14.73 2.67
N MET A 217 -4.79 14.64 3.98
CA MET A 217 -3.88 15.20 5.00
C MET A 217 -2.61 14.37 5.20
N CYS A 218 -2.72 13.05 5.05
CA CYS A 218 -1.63 12.13 5.37
C CYS A 218 -0.69 11.86 4.18
N LEU A 219 -1.20 11.94 2.95
CA LEU A 219 -0.49 11.56 1.73
C LEU A 219 0.07 12.78 0.99
N LEU A 220 1.10 12.54 0.18
CA LEU A 220 1.55 13.54 -0.79
C LEU A 220 0.45 13.77 -1.86
N PRO A 221 0.23 15.01 -2.32
CA PRO A 221 -0.86 15.31 -3.27
C PRO A 221 -0.84 14.47 -4.54
N SER A 222 0.34 14.26 -5.15
CA SER A 222 0.49 13.43 -6.36
C SER A 222 0.11 11.98 -6.11
N PHE A 223 0.43 11.45 -4.94
CA PHE A 223 0.10 10.09 -4.54
C PHE A 223 -1.40 9.97 -4.20
N TYR A 224 -1.98 10.95 -3.50
CA TYR A 224 -3.41 11.01 -3.22
C TYR A 224 -4.25 11.02 -4.52
N ILE A 225 -3.89 11.87 -5.49
CA ILE A 225 -4.54 11.90 -6.81
C ILE A 225 -4.47 10.53 -7.50
N LEU A 226 -3.30 9.87 -7.48
CA LEU A 226 -3.13 8.54 -8.06
C LEU A 226 -4.07 7.52 -7.42
N ILE A 227 -4.22 7.54 -6.09
CA ILE A 227 -5.14 6.65 -5.38
C ILE A 227 -6.60 6.96 -5.76
N LEU A 228 -7.02 8.23 -5.75
CA LEU A 228 -8.38 8.64 -6.12
C LEU A 228 -8.74 8.22 -7.55
N GLU A 229 -7.83 8.42 -8.52
CA GLU A 229 -8.02 7.99 -9.91
C GLU A 229 -8.12 6.47 -10.02
N GLY A 230 -7.27 5.77 -9.27
CA GLY A 230 -7.29 4.32 -9.18
C GLY A 230 -8.62 3.78 -8.68
N VAL A 231 -9.10 4.29 -7.54
CA VAL A 231 -10.39 3.89 -6.97
C VAL A 231 -11.55 4.25 -7.91
N LEU A 232 -11.52 5.43 -8.55
CA LEU A 232 -12.58 5.86 -9.48
C LEU A 232 -12.80 4.89 -10.65
N LYS A 233 -11.73 4.33 -11.21
CA LYS A 233 -11.83 3.36 -12.32
C LYS A 233 -12.57 2.08 -11.95
N ASN A 234 -12.66 1.78 -10.66
CA ASN A 234 -13.22 0.54 -10.15
C ASN A 234 -14.72 0.62 -9.84
N PHE A 235 -15.29 1.82 -9.83
CA PHE A 235 -16.72 2.00 -9.62
C PHE A 235 -17.48 1.94 -10.94
N ASP A 236 -18.49 1.09 -10.98
CA ASP A 236 -19.44 1.05 -12.08
C ASP A 236 -20.52 2.13 -11.87
N THR A 237 -20.80 2.86 -12.94
CA THR A 237 -21.81 3.91 -13.01
C THR A 237 -23.20 3.46 -12.58
N GLU A 238 -23.52 2.19 -12.76
CA GLU A 238 -24.83 1.60 -12.45
C GLU A 238 -24.94 1.15 -10.98
N SER A 239 -23.82 0.73 -10.36
CA SER A 239 -23.84 0.12 -9.02
C SER A 239 -23.49 1.07 -7.89
N GLN A 240 -22.58 2.03 -8.12
CA GLN A 240 -22.05 2.89 -7.06
C GLN A 240 -21.93 4.37 -7.50
N PRO A 241 -23.03 5.00 -7.98
CA PRO A 241 -23.01 6.36 -8.53
C PRO A 241 -22.59 7.44 -7.52
N ILE A 242 -22.88 7.23 -6.23
CA ILE A 242 -22.55 8.20 -5.17
C ILE A 242 -21.02 8.33 -5.02
N HIS A 243 -20.30 7.21 -4.90
CA HIS A 243 -18.85 7.23 -4.77
C HIS A 243 -18.15 7.82 -6.00
N ILE A 244 -18.72 7.63 -7.18
CA ILE A 244 -18.21 8.26 -8.41
C ILE A 244 -18.32 9.78 -8.31
N ILE A 245 -19.47 10.31 -7.87
CA ILE A 245 -19.65 11.76 -7.70
C ILE A 245 -18.68 12.31 -6.64
N GLU A 246 -18.56 11.64 -5.49
CA GLU A 246 -17.64 12.01 -4.41
C GLU A 246 -16.19 12.11 -4.93
N LEU A 247 -15.72 11.07 -5.62
CA LEU A 247 -14.37 11.02 -6.20
C LEU A 247 -14.14 12.09 -7.26
N LEU A 248 -15.12 12.32 -8.14
CA LEU A 248 -15.00 13.37 -9.17
C LEU A 248 -14.93 14.76 -8.54
N CYS A 249 -15.63 15.00 -7.43
CA CYS A 249 -15.53 16.26 -6.69
C CYS A 249 -14.14 16.43 -6.07
N LEU A 250 -13.63 15.41 -5.38
CA LEU A 250 -12.31 15.42 -4.76
C LEU A 250 -11.19 15.59 -5.81
N LEU A 251 -11.25 14.84 -6.91
CA LEU A 251 -10.28 14.94 -8.00
C LEU A 251 -10.31 16.31 -8.69
N GLY A 252 -11.50 16.89 -8.87
CA GLY A 252 -11.64 18.25 -9.41
C GLY A 252 -10.91 19.26 -8.54
N HIS A 253 -11.16 19.22 -7.23
CA HIS A 253 -10.53 20.10 -6.25
C HIS A 253 -9.01 19.94 -6.19
N GLU A 254 -8.51 18.71 -6.15
CA GLU A 254 -7.06 18.47 -6.10
C GLU A 254 -6.35 18.88 -7.39
N LYS A 255 -6.96 18.62 -8.56
CA LYS A 255 -6.35 19.08 -9.83
C LYS A 255 -6.46 20.59 -10.02
N GLU A 256 -7.42 21.27 -9.43
CA GLU A 256 -7.45 22.74 -9.43
C GLU A 256 -6.28 23.35 -8.66
N ARG A 257 -5.84 22.70 -7.58
CA ARG A 257 -4.68 23.13 -6.79
C ARG A 257 -3.34 22.96 -7.52
N TRP A 258 -3.24 21.98 -8.44
CA TRP A 258 -1.95 21.54 -9.00
C TRP A 258 -1.86 21.45 -10.54
N ALA A 259 -2.95 21.66 -11.30
CA ALA A 259 -2.98 21.44 -12.75
C ALA A 259 -3.22 22.72 -13.58
N THR A 260 -2.96 22.60 -14.89
CA THR A 260 -3.25 23.63 -15.89
C THR A 260 -4.74 23.65 -16.26
N LYS A 261 -5.29 24.81 -16.64
CA LYS A 261 -6.73 25.03 -17.00
C LYS A 261 -7.35 23.96 -17.91
N HIS A 262 -6.57 23.35 -18.81
CA HIS A 262 -7.05 22.32 -19.75
C HIS A 262 -7.46 21.00 -19.06
N SER A 263 -6.66 20.52 -18.11
CA SER A 263 -6.89 19.26 -17.39
C SER A 263 -8.12 19.34 -16.49
N ILE A 264 -8.37 20.51 -15.91
CA ILE A 264 -9.53 20.82 -15.07
C ILE A 264 -10.81 20.74 -15.91
N LYS A 265 -10.83 21.36 -17.10
CA LYS A 265 -12.00 21.33 -18.02
C LYS A 265 -12.42 19.92 -18.44
N ILE A 266 -11.46 19.00 -18.64
CA ILE A 266 -11.76 17.60 -18.98
C ILE A 266 -12.49 16.89 -17.83
N LEU A 267 -12.05 17.11 -16.59
CA LEU A 267 -12.67 16.51 -15.40
C LEU A 267 -14.08 17.06 -15.16
N TRP A 268 -14.26 18.37 -15.25
CA TRP A 268 -15.59 18.99 -15.13
C TRP A 268 -16.53 18.50 -16.23
N ASN A 269 -16.07 18.43 -17.48
CA ASN A 269 -16.87 17.85 -18.56
C ASN A 269 -17.24 16.38 -18.31
N ARG A 270 -16.33 15.57 -17.74
CA ARG A 270 -16.63 14.20 -17.33
C ARG A 270 -17.66 14.16 -16.20
N ARG A 271 -17.53 15.02 -15.19
CA ARG A 271 -18.49 15.16 -14.09
C ARG A 271 -19.86 15.60 -14.59
N SER A 272 -19.96 16.69 -15.36
CA SER A 272 -21.23 17.18 -15.88
C SER A 272 -21.89 16.15 -16.80
N LYS A 273 -21.13 15.46 -17.67
CA LYS A 273 -21.67 14.33 -18.46
C LYS A 273 -22.16 13.18 -17.59
N PHE A 274 -21.44 12.85 -16.52
CA PHE A 274 -21.81 11.78 -15.61
C PHE A 274 -23.06 12.10 -14.80
N ILE A 275 -23.13 13.31 -14.24
CA ILE A 275 -24.31 13.82 -13.53
C ILE A 275 -25.50 13.89 -14.48
N LEU A 276 -25.32 14.40 -15.71
CA LEU A 276 -26.37 14.43 -16.72
C LEU A 276 -26.83 13.02 -17.10
N GLY A 277 -25.90 12.06 -17.24
CA GLY A 277 -26.22 10.66 -17.48
C GLY A 277 -26.99 10.00 -16.33
N ILE A 278 -26.61 10.29 -15.08
CA ILE A 278 -27.37 9.84 -13.90
C ILE A 278 -28.75 10.50 -13.89
N ILE A 279 -28.87 11.81 -14.12
CA ILE A 279 -30.16 12.53 -14.12
C ILE A 279 -31.08 11.95 -15.20
N LEU A 280 -30.57 11.73 -16.41
CA LEU A 280 -31.32 11.11 -17.52
C LEU A 280 -31.74 9.67 -17.23
N ASN A 281 -30.93 8.90 -16.49
CA ASN A 281 -31.29 7.55 -16.04
C ASN A 281 -32.22 7.55 -14.80
N LEU A 282 -32.14 8.56 -13.94
CA LEU A 282 -33.00 8.72 -12.76
C LEU A 282 -34.39 9.27 -13.09
N GLU A 283 -34.61 9.86 -14.27
CA GLU A 283 -35.97 10.02 -14.82
C GLU A 283 -36.70 8.67 -14.98
N GLN A 284 -35.98 7.52 -14.87
CA GLN A 284 -36.58 6.18 -14.75
C GLN A 284 -36.57 5.59 -13.32
N MET A 285 -35.86 6.17 -12.34
CA MET A 285 -35.78 5.64 -10.96
C MET A 285 -35.83 6.76 -9.91
N VAL A 286 -37.04 7.08 -9.44
CA VAL A 286 -37.27 7.99 -8.30
C VAL A 286 -37.11 7.23 -6.98
N CYS A 287 -36.08 7.55 -6.20
CA CYS A 287 -36.14 7.73 -4.73
C CYS A 287 -34.75 7.72 -4.08
N HIS A 288 -34.13 8.90 -3.86
CA HIS A 288 -33.33 9.08 -2.64
C HIS A 288 -33.19 10.57 -2.31
N LYS A 289 -33.68 10.99 -1.13
CA LYS A 289 -33.67 12.40 -0.67
C LYS A 289 -32.25 12.99 -0.53
N SER A 290 -31.22 12.16 -0.38
CA SER A 290 -29.81 12.58 -0.36
C SER A 290 -29.31 13.06 -1.73
N PHE A 291 -29.91 12.59 -2.84
CA PHE A 291 -29.52 12.98 -4.20
C PHE A 291 -29.84 14.45 -4.51
N PHE A 292 -30.97 14.95 -4.00
CA PHE A 292 -31.41 16.34 -4.26
C PHE A 292 -30.48 17.38 -3.64
N SER A 293 -29.91 17.10 -2.46
CA SER A 293 -28.95 17.97 -1.77
C SER A 293 -27.61 18.06 -2.50
N ILE A 294 -27.15 16.94 -3.06
CA ILE A 294 -25.88 16.86 -3.80
C ILE A 294 -26.01 17.52 -5.18
N VAL A 295 -27.14 17.32 -5.88
CA VAL A 295 -27.41 17.97 -7.17
C VAL A 295 -27.55 19.48 -7.01
N THR A 296 -28.21 19.97 -5.96
CA THR A 296 -28.32 21.42 -5.72
C THR A 296 -26.97 22.05 -5.34
N HIS A 297 -26.09 21.36 -4.61
CA HIS A 297 -24.73 21.84 -4.35
C HIS A 297 -23.85 21.81 -5.63
N ALA A 298 -24.01 20.80 -6.48
CA ALA A 298 -23.28 20.70 -7.75
C ALA A 298 -23.70 21.79 -8.75
N PHE A 299 -25.00 22.10 -8.85
CA PHE A 299 -25.53 23.17 -9.70
C PHE A 299 -25.07 24.57 -9.23
N PHE A 300 -24.96 24.78 -7.91
CA PHE A 300 -24.52 26.08 -7.36
C PHE A 300 -23.07 26.41 -7.71
N LEU A 301 -22.19 25.40 -7.79
CA LEU A 301 -20.79 25.57 -8.17
C LEU A 301 -20.62 25.79 -9.68
N GLU A 302 -21.44 25.15 -10.51
CA GLU A 302 -21.40 25.31 -11.98
C GLU A 302 -21.85 26.72 -12.41
N HIS A 303 -22.85 27.30 -11.72
CA HIS A 303 -23.29 28.68 -11.97
C HIS A 303 -22.26 29.74 -11.58
N HIS A 304 -21.41 29.46 -10.60
CA HIS A 304 -20.37 30.40 -10.18
C HIS A 304 -19.18 30.41 -11.15
N TYR A 305 -18.98 29.34 -11.93
CA TYR A 305 -17.89 29.20 -12.90
C TYR A 305 -18.25 29.68 -14.32
N LEU A 306 -19.52 29.61 -14.72
CA LEU A 306 -19.98 30.19 -16.00
C LEU A 306 -20.12 31.72 -15.96
N ALA A 307 -20.03 32.31 -14.77
CA ALA A 307 -20.14 33.76 -14.53
C ALA A 307 -18.79 34.49 -14.37
N THR A 308 -17.65 33.79 -14.45
CA THR A 308 -16.28 34.34 -14.36
C THR A 308 -15.40 33.81 -15.48
#